data_AF-A0A2Z4IMK4-F1
#
_entry.id   AF-A0A2Z4IMK4-F1
#
_cell.length_a   1.000
_cell.length_b   1.000
_cell.length_c   1.000
_cell.angle_alpha   90.00
_cell.angle_beta   90.00
_cell.angle_gamma   90.00
#
_symmetry.space_group_name_H-M   'P 1'
#
loop_
_entity.id
_entity.type
_entity.pdbx_description
1 polymer ?
#
loop_
_entity_poly.entity_id
_entity_poly.type
_entity_poly.pdbx_seq_one_letter_code
_entity_poly.pdbx_strand_id
1 'polypeptide(L)'
;MASSLTTPLPAIHPVLDPLQATFADDADPASGREGTSELECQLEIEDDYGSDSFRRIGEFLNPYSYDTDQAFVFLHRSLSGALAFQRPDLTSSAVQQIDGLVKRYRVQSRDVVDGIEATAFSQSAIFHAWLAGQSYVHNLNDLVSDSAYLFLTSRPLARRLFKKEKITLSILPLISGAATLRTVVKYLDGTPDDTFSSSLGSLTQYRPVYWNYTLPANFDLIKSVDIDITGLTGTAEKLTYRLIHHRPKYFSQIYYGNSLGGFDSLPLTGVMALSNQPTGEVFETAVVPDHDGQEGTYRTFNQKSHDSMILRTGYMPLEEKLALKDMTLRNHTYLVEGNKLRKLLLENTDHLMRTDGVYQHTAEFTARFAFDNLAYSR
;
A
#
# COMPACT_ATOMS: atom_id res chain seq x y z
N MET A 1 16.56 -20.27 -30.85
CA MET A 1 16.32 -18.87 -30.40
C MET A 1 15.82 -18.96 -28.96
N ALA A 2 16.09 -17.97 -28.11
CA ALA A 2 15.75 -18.04 -26.69
C ALA A 2 14.27 -17.74 -26.45
N SER A 3 13.61 -18.47 -25.53
CA SER A 3 12.25 -18.21 -25.06
C SER A 3 11.94 -16.71 -24.95
N SER A 4 10.85 -16.26 -25.55
CA SER A 4 10.42 -14.86 -25.52
C SER A 4 9.08 -14.69 -24.80
N LEU A 5 8.95 -13.58 -24.07
CA LEU A 5 7.70 -13.20 -23.41
C LEU A 5 6.67 -12.86 -24.49
N THR A 6 5.58 -13.61 -24.57
CA THR A 6 4.58 -13.48 -25.65
C THR A 6 3.45 -12.52 -25.34
N THR A 7 3.16 -12.31 -24.05
CA THR A 7 2.17 -11.33 -23.60
C THR A 7 2.90 -10.17 -22.94
N PRO A 8 2.76 -8.93 -23.43
CA PRO A 8 3.41 -7.79 -22.79
C PRO A 8 2.89 -7.64 -21.36
N LEU A 9 3.81 -7.61 -20.39
CA LEU A 9 3.46 -7.27 -19.02
C LEU A 9 3.01 -5.79 -18.97
N PRO A 10 2.09 -5.43 -18.07
CA PRO A 10 1.67 -4.05 -17.92
C PRO A 10 2.84 -3.17 -17.48
N ALA A 11 2.88 -1.92 -17.95
CA ALA A 11 3.94 -0.97 -17.62
C ALA A 11 4.08 -0.73 -16.10
N ILE A 12 2.95 -0.77 -15.39
CA ILE A 12 2.84 -0.76 -13.92
C ILE A 12 1.79 -1.80 -13.49
N HIS A 13 2.17 -2.71 -12.60
CA HIS A 13 1.30 -3.81 -12.12
C HIS A 13 0.98 -3.67 -10.63
N PRO A 14 -0.31 -3.67 -10.21
CA PRO A 14 -0.68 -3.82 -8.80
C PRO A 14 -0.45 -5.28 -8.33
N VAL A 15 0.61 -5.54 -7.55
CA VAL A 15 1.09 -6.90 -7.27
C VAL A 15 0.19 -7.74 -6.37
N LEU A 16 -0.79 -7.12 -5.72
CA LEU A 16 -1.79 -7.86 -4.96
C LEU A 16 -2.81 -8.55 -5.87
N ASP A 17 -2.84 -8.18 -7.15
CA ASP A 17 -3.52 -8.94 -8.19
C ASP A 17 -2.53 -9.96 -8.81
N PRO A 18 -2.98 -11.20 -9.11
CA PRO A 18 -2.11 -12.20 -9.72
C PRO A 18 -1.49 -11.70 -11.03
N LEU A 19 -0.16 -11.73 -11.10
CA LEU A 19 0.61 -11.48 -12.31
C LEU A 19 1.09 -12.79 -12.90
N GLN A 20 0.67 -13.06 -14.14
CA GLN A 20 1.08 -14.22 -14.92
C GLN A 20 1.91 -13.73 -16.12
N ALA A 21 3.14 -14.22 -16.22
CA ALA A 21 3.97 -14.07 -17.41
C ALA A 21 3.86 -15.34 -18.26
N THR A 22 3.71 -15.15 -19.58
CA THR A 22 3.57 -16.22 -20.56
C THR A 22 4.73 -16.19 -21.52
N PHE A 23 5.37 -17.34 -21.72
CA PHE A 23 6.51 -17.53 -22.60
C PHE A 23 6.17 -18.57 -23.64
N ALA A 24 6.56 -18.35 -24.89
CA ALA A 24 6.48 -19.38 -25.93
C ALA A 24 7.84 -19.98 -26.21
N ASP A 25 7.81 -21.25 -26.61
CA ASP A 25 8.94 -21.90 -27.23
C ASP A 25 9.06 -21.43 -28.69
N ASP A 26 10.06 -20.60 -29.00
CA ASP A 26 10.28 -20.02 -30.33
C ASP A 26 10.87 -21.04 -31.34
N ALA A 27 11.09 -22.29 -30.95
CA ALA A 27 11.79 -23.29 -31.75
C ALA A 27 10.90 -24.30 -32.50
N ASP A 28 9.70 -23.89 -32.91
CA ASP A 28 8.67 -24.68 -33.60
C ASP A 28 7.79 -25.51 -32.63
N PRO A 29 6.45 -25.38 -32.67
CA PRO A 29 5.55 -25.87 -31.63
C PRO A 29 5.25 -27.39 -31.76
N ALA A 30 4.96 -28.05 -30.63
CA ALA A 30 4.20 -29.29 -30.48
C ALA A 30 4.65 -30.63 -31.12
N SER A 31 5.83 -30.83 -31.75
CA SER A 31 6.03 -32.11 -32.49
C SER A 31 7.43 -32.74 -32.70
N GLY A 32 8.53 -32.26 -32.09
CA GLY A 32 9.85 -32.79 -32.48
C GLY A 32 11.04 -32.77 -31.52
N ARG A 33 10.92 -32.29 -30.27
CA ARG A 33 12.03 -32.34 -29.30
C ARG A 33 12.05 -33.67 -28.54
N GLU A 34 13.21 -34.32 -28.47
CA GLU A 34 13.46 -35.39 -27.51
C GLU A 34 13.75 -34.74 -26.15
N GLY A 35 13.03 -35.17 -25.09
CA GLY A 35 13.25 -34.69 -23.73
C GLY A 35 12.09 -33.89 -23.12
N THR A 36 12.24 -33.55 -21.83
CA THR A 36 11.31 -32.69 -21.08
C THR A 36 11.77 -31.25 -21.21
N SER A 37 10.96 -30.41 -21.88
CA SER A 37 11.23 -28.99 -22.06
C SER A 37 10.62 -28.17 -20.94
N GLU A 38 11.44 -27.34 -20.31
CA GLU A 38 11.08 -26.44 -19.22
C GLU A 38 11.58 -25.02 -19.49
N LEU A 39 10.86 -24.04 -18.98
CA LEU A 39 11.27 -22.66 -18.92
C LEU A 39 11.93 -22.39 -17.56
N GLU A 40 13.19 -21.96 -17.58
CA GLU A 40 13.79 -21.32 -16.41
C GLU A 40 13.58 -19.81 -16.50
N CYS A 41 13.01 -19.23 -15.44
CA CYS A 41 12.70 -17.83 -15.31
C CYS A 41 13.30 -17.27 -14.02
N GLN A 42 14.09 -16.20 -14.14
CA GLN A 42 14.66 -15.46 -13.04
C GLN A 42 14.00 -14.07 -12.96
N LEU A 43 13.47 -13.74 -11.80
CA LEU A 43 12.89 -12.44 -11.53
C LEU A 43 13.89 -11.57 -10.79
N GLU A 44 14.17 -10.39 -11.33
CA GLU A 44 15.08 -9.44 -10.74
C GLU A 44 14.38 -8.11 -10.43
N ILE A 45 14.75 -7.49 -9.31
CA ILE A 45 14.26 -6.19 -8.88
C ILE A 45 15.41 -5.21 -8.77
N GLU A 46 15.13 -3.95 -9.05
CA GLU A 46 16.09 -2.88 -8.86
C GLU A 46 16.17 -2.50 -7.37
N ASP A 47 17.37 -2.56 -6.79
CA ASP A 47 17.56 -2.22 -5.38
C ASP A 47 17.31 -0.72 -5.15
N ASP A 48 17.90 0.14 -5.99
CA ASP A 48 17.70 1.60 -5.97
C ASP A 48 17.07 2.07 -7.27
N TYR A 49 15.95 2.82 -7.19
CA TYR A 49 15.20 3.24 -8.37
C TYR A 49 16.05 4.09 -9.32
N GLY A 50 16.24 3.61 -10.55
CA GLY A 50 17.04 4.29 -11.58
C GLY A 50 18.55 4.02 -11.53
N SER A 51 19.01 3.09 -10.68
CA SER A 51 20.42 2.67 -10.60
C SER A 51 20.85 1.69 -11.70
N ASP A 52 19.87 1.04 -12.34
CA ASP A 52 20.00 -0.12 -13.21
C ASP A 52 20.79 -1.30 -12.58
N SER A 53 20.89 -1.32 -11.25
CA SER A 53 21.44 -2.42 -10.47
C SER A 53 20.33 -3.36 -10.02
N PHE A 54 20.26 -4.52 -10.66
CA PHE A 54 19.22 -5.51 -10.43
C PHE A 54 19.73 -6.67 -9.58
N ARG A 55 18.91 -7.08 -8.61
CA ARG A 55 19.12 -8.24 -7.75
C ARG A 55 18.02 -9.25 -7.94
N ARG A 56 18.40 -10.53 -8.05
CA ARG A 56 17.46 -11.63 -8.17
C ARG A 56 16.65 -11.84 -6.89
N ILE A 57 15.34 -12.01 -7.06
CA ILE A 57 14.36 -12.21 -5.97
C ILE A 57 13.47 -13.44 -6.16
N GLY A 58 13.55 -14.11 -7.31
CA GLY A 58 12.82 -15.34 -7.58
C GLY A 58 13.47 -16.14 -8.69
N GLU A 59 13.37 -17.46 -8.56
CA GLU A 59 13.76 -18.44 -9.56
C GLU A 59 12.57 -19.38 -9.74
N PHE A 60 12.22 -19.64 -10.98
CA PHE A 60 11.08 -20.46 -11.36
C PHE A 60 11.52 -21.42 -12.46
N LEU A 61 11.13 -22.68 -12.31
CA LEU A 61 11.31 -23.70 -13.33
C LEU A 61 9.92 -24.27 -13.62
N ASN A 62 9.43 -24.04 -14.83
CA ASN A 62 8.06 -24.34 -15.21
C ASN A 62 8.03 -25.15 -16.50
N PRO A 63 7.34 -26.30 -16.54
CA PRO A 63 7.23 -27.08 -17.77
C PRO A 63 6.40 -26.33 -18.83
N TYR A 64 6.73 -26.54 -20.09
CA TYR A 64 5.88 -26.10 -21.19
C TYR A 64 4.62 -26.97 -21.28
N SER A 65 3.49 -26.33 -21.55
CA SER A 65 2.25 -27.01 -21.95
C SER A 65 2.38 -27.52 -23.38
N TYR A 66 2.31 -28.84 -23.60
CA TYR A 66 2.41 -29.45 -24.93
C TYR A 66 1.24 -29.11 -25.86
N ASP A 67 0.09 -28.68 -25.32
CA ASP A 67 -1.08 -28.32 -26.12
C ASP A 67 -0.98 -26.88 -26.68
N THR A 68 -0.23 -26.02 -26.01
CA THR A 68 -0.17 -24.58 -26.31
C THR A 68 1.23 -24.05 -26.55
N ASP A 69 2.26 -24.88 -26.34
CA ASP A 69 3.68 -24.57 -26.38
C ASP A 69 4.06 -23.34 -25.55
N GLN A 70 3.43 -23.24 -24.38
CA GLN A 70 3.57 -22.11 -23.47
C GLN A 70 3.90 -22.54 -22.06
N ALA A 71 4.78 -21.79 -21.42
CA ALA A 71 5.03 -21.88 -19.98
C ALA A 71 4.45 -20.64 -19.28
N PHE A 72 3.84 -20.86 -18.12
CA PHE A 72 3.21 -19.81 -17.32
C PHE A 72 3.92 -19.68 -15.98
N VAL A 73 4.31 -18.44 -15.64
CA VAL A 73 5.01 -18.14 -14.38
C VAL A 73 4.23 -17.09 -13.60
N PHE A 74 3.91 -17.39 -12.34
CA PHE A 74 3.23 -16.47 -11.44
C PHE A 74 4.24 -15.64 -10.63
N LEU A 75 4.43 -14.38 -11.02
CA LEU A 75 5.47 -13.50 -10.44
C LEU A 75 5.04 -12.79 -9.14
N HIS A 76 3.73 -12.72 -8.88
CA HIS A 76 3.15 -11.87 -7.83
C HIS A 76 3.72 -12.10 -6.43
N ARG A 77 4.00 -13.35 -6.02
CA ARG A 77 4.47 -13.65 -4.66
C ARG A 77 5.84 -13.05 -4.38
N SER A 78 6.79 -13.27 -5.27
CA SER A 78 8.15 -12.75 -5.13
C SER A 78 8.17 -11.22 -5.21
N LEU A 79 7.38 -10.63 -6.12
CA LEU A 79 7.22 -9.17 -6.20
C LEU A 79 6.62 -8.59 -4.91
N SER A 80 5.57 -9.21 -4.37
CA SER A 80 4.94 -8.75 -3.13
C SER A 80 5.89 -8.81 -1.92
N GLY A 81 6.79 -9.80 -1.87
CA GLY A 81 7.79 -9.89 -0.80
C GLY A 81 8.91 -8.83 -0.91
N ALA A 82 9.12 -8.27 -2.09
CA ALA A 82 10.16 -7.26 -2.35
C ALA A 82 9.67 -5.81 -2.19
N LEU A 83 8.35 -5.60 -2.10
CA LEU A 83 7.71 -4.31 -1.91
C LEU A 83 7.37 -4.07 -0.43
N ALA A 84 7.34 -2.81 -0.01
CA ALA A 84 7.08 -2.46 1.39
C ALA A 84 6.31 -1.13 1.51
N PHE A 85 5.42 -1.07 2.51
CA PHE A 85 4.84 0.20 2.94
C PHE A 85 5.89 1.03 3.66
N GLN A 86 6.14 2.24 3.17
CA GLN A 86 6.90 3.23 3.91
C GLN A 86 5.96 4.06 4.76
N ARG A 87 6.21 4.12 6.07
CA ARG A 87 5.41 4.96 6.98
C ARG A 87 5.67 6.43 6.66
N PRO A 88 4.65 7.29 6.62
CA PRO A 88 4.88 8.72 6.42
C PRO A 88 5.62 9.31 7.62
N ASP A 89 6.62 10.14 7.36
CA ASP A 89 7.24 10.96 8.41
C ASP A 89 6.39 12.21 8.63
N LEU A 90 5.76 12.27 9.80
CA LEU A 90 4.89 13.38 10.21
C LEU A 90 5.67 14.62 10.70
N THR A 91 7.01 14.56 10.78
CA THR A 91 7.84 15.67 11.25
C THR A 91 8.31 16.58 10.13
N SER A 92 8.54 16.05 8.94
CA SER A 92 9.02 16.84 7.81
C SER A 92 7.87 17.58 7.11
N SER A 93 8.10 18.88 6.88
CA SER A 93 7.23 19.78 6.11
C SER A 93 7.57 19.80 4.62
N ALA A 94 8.60 19.06 4.20
CA ALA A 94 9.02 18.97 2.81
C ALA A 94 8.36 17.78 2.09
N VAL A 95 8.41 17.79 0.76
CA VAL A 95 8.05 16.61 -0.04
C VAL A 95 9.06 15.51 0.22
N GLN A 96 8.56 14.31 0.53
CA GLN A 96 9.39 13.15 0.82
C GLN A 96 9.17 12.09 -0.25
N GLN A 97 10.23 11.46 -0.72
CA GLN A 97 10.10 10.34 -1.65
C GLN A 97 9.72 9.07 -0.89
N ILE A 98 8.88 8.26 -1.53
CA ILE A 98 8.38 6.99 -1.01
C ILE A 98 9.10 5.88 -1.77
N ASP A 99 10.10 5.30 -1.13
CA ASP A 99 10.83 4.15 -1.65
C ASP A 99 10.12 2.85 -1.28
N GLY A 100 10.28 1.82 -2.10
CA GLY A 100 9.73 0.48 -1.82
C GLY A 100 8.25 0.28 -2.15
N LEU A 101 7.50 1.36 -2.38
CA LEU A 101 6.08 1.25 -2.78
C LEU A 101 5.92 0.83 -4.24
N VAL A 102 6.77 1.38 -5.10
CA VAL A 102 6.90 1.01 -6.51
C VAL A 102 8.36 0.65 -6.76
N LYS A 103 8.58 -0.46 -7.47
CA LYS A 103 9.93 -0.94 -7.83
C LYS A 103 10.00 -1.29 -9.30
N ARG A 104 11.15 -1.06 -9.91
CA ARG A 104 11.46 -1.55 -11.25
C ARG A 104 11.86 -3.01 -11.17
N TYR A 105 11.33 -3.83 -12.07
CA TYR A 105 11.66 -5.24 -12.18
C TYR A 105 11.87 -5.63 -13.63
N ARG A 106 12.57 -6.73 -13.84
CA ARG A 106 12.72 -7.36 -15.15
C ARG A 106 12.76 -8.87 -14.98
N VAL A 107 12.52 -9.57 -16.08
CA VAL A 107 12.53 -11.02 -16.13
C VAL A 107 13.64 -11.47 -17.06
N GLN A 108 14.40 -12.46 -16.63
CA GLN A 108 15.32 -13.21 -17.47
C GLN A 108 14.74 -14.61 -17.68
N SER A 109 14.77 -15.11 -18.90
CA SER A 109 14.24 -16.42 -19.23
C SER A 109 15.13 -17.19 -20.18
N ARG A 110 15.18 -18.51 -20.03
CA ARG A 110 15.84 -19.43 -20.96
C ARG A 110 15.13 -20.77 -21.01
N ASP A 111 15.47 -21.54 -22.04
CA ASP A 111 15.01 -22.91 -22.20
C ASP A 111 15.96 -23.89 -21.55
N VAL A 112 15.38 -24.88 -20.89
CA VAL A 112 16.06 -26.02 -20.27
C VAL A 112 15.44 -27.29 -20.83
N VAL A 113 16.26 -28.21 -21.31
CA VAL A 113 15.83 -29.50 -21.85
C VAL A 113 16.53 -30.60 -21.07
N ASP A 114 15.75 -31.49 -20.44
CA ASP A 114 16.26 -32.57 -19.57
C ASP A 114 17.22 -32.07 -18.47
N GLY A 115 16.94 -30.88 -17.92
CA GLY A 115 17.76 -30.24 -16.89
C GLY A 115 19.05 -29.60 -17.42
N ILE A 116 19.28 -29.59 -18.74
CA ILE A 116 20.44 -28.96 -19.39
C ILE A 116 20.01 -27.65 -20.04
N GLU A 117 20.79 -26.61 -19.80
CA GLU A 117 20.59 -25.28 -20.37
C GLU A 117 20.71 -25.33 -21.90
N ALA A 118 19.59 -25.14 -22.60
CA ALA A 118 19.54 -25.20 -24.06
C ALA A 118 19.85 -23.85 -24.72
N THR A 119 19.55 -22.75 -24.01
CA THR A 119 19.77 -21.37 -24.50
C THR A 119 20.35 -20.47 -23.41
N ALA A 120 20.96 -19.36 -23.84
CA ALA A 120 21.37 -18.29 -22.93
C ALA A 120 20.13 -17.49 -22.48
N PHE A 121 20.23 -16.82 -21.33
CA PHE A 121 19.17 -15.95 -20.85
C PHE A 121 18.82 -14.84 -21.84
N SER A 122 17.55 -14.75 -22.18
CA SER A 122 16.92 -13.60 -22.79
C SER A 122 16.42 -12.66 -21.70
N GLN A 123 16.59 -11.36 -21.88
CA GLN A 123 16.16 -10.35 -20.90
C GLN A 123 14.95 -9.57 -21.42
N SER A 124 13.93 -9.42 -20.58
CA SER A 124 12.78 -8.57 -20.88
C SER A 124 13.10 -7.07 -20.81
N ALA A 125 12.15 -6.25 -21.24
CA ALA A 125 12.12 -4.84 -20.86
C ALA A 125 12.00 -4.66 -19.33
N ILE A 126 12.19 -3.44 -18.86
CA ILE A 126 12.01 -3.07 -17.45
C ILE A 126 10.55 -2.63 -17.24
N PHE A 127 9.92 -3.19 -16.23
CA PHE A 127 8.52 -2.95 -15.85
C PHE A 127 8.46 -2.41 -14.41
N HIS A 128 7.28 -1.96 -13.96
CA HIS A 128 7.07 -1.46 -12.60
C HIS A 128 6.09 -2.35 -11.82
N ALA A 129 6.47 -2.70 -10.60
CA ALA A 129 5.65 -3.42 -9.64
C ALA A 129 5.21 -2.45 -8.55
N TRP A 130 3.91 -2.39 -8.27
CA TRP A 130 3.28 -1.48 -7.32
C TRP A 130 2.58 -2.28 -6.22
N LEU A 131 2.82 -1.96 -4.94
CA LEU A 131 2.27 -2.68 -3.78
C LEU A 131 0.74 -2.59 -3.66
N ALA A 132 0.09 -1.83 -4.53
CA ALA A 132 -1.35 -1.72 -4.56
C ALA A 132 -2.04 -3.02 -5.00
N GLY A 133 -3.34 -3.08 -4.70
CA GLY A 133 -4.32 -3.97 -5.31
C GLY A 133 -5.52 -3.17 -5.77
N GLN A 134 -6.60 -3.87 -6.14
CA GLN A 134 -7.84 -3.20 -6.49
C GLN A 134 -8.37 -2.35 -5.33
N SER A 135 -8.78 -1.12 -5.65
CA SER A 135 -9.42 -0.24 -4.68
C SER A 135 -10.76 -0.80 -4.27
N TYR A 136 -10.96 -1.00 -2.97
CA TYR A 136 -12.23 -1.51 -2.45
C TYR A 136 -13.41 -0.56 -2.75
N VAL A 137 -13.13 0.73 -2.88
CA VAL A 137 -14.14 1.77 -3.15
C VAL A 137 -14.25 2.06 -4.65
N HIS A 138 -13.12 2.03 -5.36
CA HIS A 138 -13.01 2.36 -6.78
C HIS A 138 -12.64 1.10 -7.57
N ASN A 139 -13.53 0.09 -7.62
CA ASN A 139 -13.40 -1.16 -8.38
C ASN A 139 -13.31 -0.93 -9.93
N LEU A 140 -12.41 -0.05 -10.36
CA LEU A 140 -12.10 0.26 -11.74
C LEU A 140 -10.82 -0.49 -12.08
N ASN A 141 -10.80 -1.16 -13.23
CA ASN A 141 -9.64 -1.91 -13.69
C ASN A 141 -8.52 -1.01 -14.21
N ASP A 142 -8.78 0.28 -14.45
CA ASP A 142 -7.80 1.22 -14.97
C ASP A 142 -7.88 2.56 -14.22
N LEU A 143 -6.97 2.70 -13.25
CA LEU A 143 -6.79 3.92 -12.47
C LEU A 143 -5.75 4.86 -13.09
N VAL A 144 -5.02 4.42 -14.13
CA VAL A 144 -3.81 5.10 -14.60
C VAL A 144 -4.06 5.86 -15.90
N SER A 145 -5.00 5.41 -16.74
CA SER A 145 -5.29 6.06 -18.01
C SER A 145 -5.73 7.52 -17.85
N ASP A 146 -5.23 8.35 -18.77
CA ASP A 146 -5.50 9.79 -18.91
C ASP A 146 -5.21 10.67 -17.69
N SER A 147 -4.63 10.11 -16.63
CA SER A 147 -4.37 10.79 -15.36
C SER A 147 -2.91 11.25 -15.30
N ALA A 148 -2.70 12.50 -14.86
CA ALA A 148 -1.35 13.02 -14.67
C ALA A 148 -0.67 12.47 -13.41
N TYR A 149 -1.48 12.17 -12.40
CA TYR A 149 -1.08 11.66 -11.10
C TYR A 149 -2.29 11.02 -10.40
N LEU A 150 -2.03 10.26 -9.33
CA LEU A 150 -3.06 9.71 -8.45
C LEU A 150 -2.81 10.14 -7.02
N PHE A 151 -3.86 10.55 -6.31
CA PHE A 151 -3.85 10.47 -4.85
C PHE A 151 -4.04 9.02 -4.44
N LEU A 152 -3.05 8.44 -3.75
CA LEU A 152 -3.12 7.05 -3.28
C LEU A 152 -3.99 6.98 -2.00
N THR A 153 -5.30 7.21 -2.15
CA THR A 153 -6.32 7.23 -1.09
C THR A 153 -7.45 6.27 -1.43
N SER A 154 -7.80 5.39 -0.47
CA SER A 154 -9.01 4.57 -0.54
C SER A 154 -10.27 5.33 -0.15
N ARG A 155 -10.10 6.45 0.56
CA ARG A 155 -11.21 7.31 1.00
C ARG A 155 -11.67 8.24 -0.14
N PRO A 156 -12.94 8.67 -0.14
CA PRO A 156 -13.46 9.62 -1.12
C PRO A 156 -12.63 10.90 -1.20
N LEU A 157 -12.51 11.45 -2.41
CA LEU A 157 -11.80 12.70 -2.66
C LEU A 157 -12.47 13.91 -1.99
N ALA A 158 -13.75 13.82 -1.63
CA ALA A 158 -14.42 14.80 -0.78
C ALA A 158 -14.67 14.20 0.60
N ARG A 159 -13.97 14.69 1.62
CA ARG A 159 -14.03 14.12 2.98
C ARG A 159 -14.03 15.17 4.07
N ARG A 160 -14.45 14.77 5.27
CA ARG A 160 -14.48 15.66 6.43
C ARG A 160 -13.12 15.72 7.13
N LEU A 161 -12.83 16.88 7.73
CA LEU A 161 -11.58 17.13 8.45
C LEU A 161 -11.84 17.84 9.78
N PHE A 162 -11.31 17.30 10.88
CA PHE A 162 -11.28 17.94 12.19
C PHE A 162 -10.06 18.83 12.33
N LYS A 163 -10.21 19.88 13.15
CA LYS A 163 -9.22 20.96 13.35
C LYS A 163 -7.84 20.49 13.84
N LYS A 164 -7.76 19.33 14.47
CA LYS A 164 -6.52 18.75 15.02
C LYS A 164 -5.91 17.67 14.14
N GLU A 165 -6.54 17.35 13.01
CA GLU A 165 -5.99 16.35 12.09
C GLU A 165 -4.78 16.89 11.34
N LYS A 166 -3.77 16.02 11.22
CA LYS A 166 -2.69 16.20 10.25
C LYS A 166 -3.12 15.61 8.93
N ILE A 167 -2.90 16.34 7.84
CA ILE A 167 -3.14 15.83 6.49
C ILE A 167 -1.81 15.31 5.95
N THR A 168 -1.79 14.05 5.53
CA THR A 168 -0.69 13.48 4.75
C THR A 168 -1.27 12.95 3.45
N LEU A 169 -0.72 13.42 2.33
CA LEU A 169 -1.13 12.98 1.00
C LEU A 169 -0.03 12.10 0.41
N SER A 170 -0.45 10.95 -0.10
CA SER A 170 0.38 10.04 -0.88
C SER A 170 0.10 10.34 -2.35
N ILE A 171 1.10 10.72 -3.13
CA ILE A 171 0.94 11.13 -4.53
C ILE A 171 1.78 10.20 -5.40
N LEU A 172 1.15 9.56 -6.38
CA LEU A 172 1.84 8.81 -7.43
C LEU A 172 1.84 9.63 -8.72
N PRO A 173 2.97 10.20 -9.14
CA PRO A 173 3.07 10.83 -10.46
C PRO A 173 3.01 9.75 -11.55
N LEU A 174 2.13 9.94 -12.53
CA LEU A 174 2.02 9.07 -13.70
C LEU A 174 2.73 9.65 -14.92
N ILE A 175 3.15 10.92 -14.83
CA ILE A 175 3.96 11.63 -15.82
C ILE A 175 5.07 12.39 -15.09
N SER A 176 6.27 12.44 -15.69
CA SER A 176 7.40 13.21 -15.16
C SER A 176 7.24 14.70 -15.48
N GLY A 177 7.57 15.58 -14.54
CA GLY A 177 7.51 17.02 -14.77
C GLY A 177 7.67 17.86 -13.51
N ALA A 178 7.77 19.18 -13.69
CA ALA A 178 7.74 20.12 -12.58
C ALA A 178 6.30 20.31 -12.11
N ALA A 179 6.04 19.97 -10.85
CA ALA A 179 4.69 20.00 -10.28
C ALA A 179 4.58 21.04 -9.17
N THR A 180 3.42 21.68 -9.09
CA THR A 180 3.07 22.60 -7.99
C THR A 180 1.77 22.14 -7.36
N LEU A 181 1.79 21.94 -6.05
CA LEU A 181 0.61 21.68 -5.26
C LEU A 181 -0.09 23.01 -4.96
N ARG A 182 -1.32 23.14 -5.43
CA ARG A 182 -2.18 24.28 -5.19
C ARG A 182 -3.18 23.94 -4.09
N THR A 183 -3.30 24.83 -3.12
CA THR A 183 -4.25 24.74 -2.01
C THR A 183 -5.14 25.98 -2.02
N VAL A 184 -6.46 25.79 -2.11
CA VAL A 184 -7.45 26.86 -2.06
C VAL A 184 -8.24 26.73 -0.77
N VAL A 185 -8.15 27.75 0.08
CA VAL A 185 -8.85 27.83 1.37
C VAL A 185 -10.08 28.71 1.20
N LYS A 186 -11.25 28.14 1.50
CA LYS A 186 -12.54 28.84 1.43
C LYS A 186 -13.04 29.14 2.82
N TYR A 187 -13.50 30.36 3.05
CA TYR A 187 -13.93 30.82 4.38
C TYR A 187 -15.45 30.81 4.54
N LEU A 188 -15.91 30.72 5.78
CA LEU A 188 -17.35 30.73 6.14
C LEU A 188 -17.96 32.14 6.12
N ASP A 189 -17.16 33.14 6.43
CA ASP A 189 -17.56 34.53 6.67
C ASP A 189 -17.68 35.38 5.39
N GLY A 190 -17.46 34.77 4.22
CA GLY A 190 -17.49 35.45 2.94
C GLY A 190 -16.19 36.21 2.62
N THR A 191 -15.15 36.06 3.44
CA THR A 191 -13.79 36.49 3.09
C THR A 191 -13.36 35.86 1.76
N PRO A 192 -12.65 36.58 0.88
CA PRO A 192 -12.13 36.01 -0.37
C PRO A 192 -11.32 34.73 -0.14
N ASP A 193 -11.41 33.79 -1.08
CA ASP A 193 -10.65 32.54 -1.05
C ASP A 193 -9.15 32.82 -1.11
N ASP A 194 -8.38 32.22 -0.20
CA ASP A 194 -6.91 32.27 -0.25
C ASP A 194 -6.38 31.12 -1.10
N THR A 195 -5.40 31.41 -1.96
CA THR A 195 -4.71 30.38 -2.75
C THR A 195 -3.24 30.34 -2.40
N PHE A 196 -2.76 29.18 -1.98
CA PHE A 196 -1.36 28.90 -1.69
C PHE A 196 -0.81 27.91 -2.71
N SER A 197 0.44 28.10 -3.09
CA SER A 197 1.15 27.19 -3.99
C SER A 197 2.45 26.74 -3.35
N SER A 198 2.67 25.44 -3.29
CA SER A 198 3.92 24.84 -2.82
C SER A 198 4.55 24.04 -3.96
N SER A 199 5.82 24.30 -4.25
CA SER A 199 6.56 23.51 -5.24
C SER A 199 6.69 22.06 -4.74
N LEU A 200 6.29 21.10 -5.58
CA LEU A 200 6.60 19.69 -5.37
C LEU A 200 7.96 19.30 -5.97
N GLY A 201 8.63 20.25 -6.64
CA GLY A 201 9.86 20.01 -7.39
C GLY A 201 9.61 19.22 -8.68
N SER A 202 10.67 18.62 -9.19
CA SER A 202 10.61 17.70 -10.32
C SER A 202 10.16 16.33 -9.84
N LEU A 203 8.95 15.92 -10.25
CA LEU A 203 8.44 14.59 -10.01
C LEU A 203 8.89 13.66 -11.14
N THR A 204 9.29 12.46 -10.77
CA THR A 204 9.63 11.38 -11.70
C THR A 204 8.45 10.42 -11.77
N GLN A 205 8.01 10.08 -12.97
CA GLN A 205 6.98 9.07 -13.22
C GLN A 205 7.23 7.80 -12.40
N TYR A 206 6.17 7.29 -11.77
CA TYR A 206 6.14 6.10 -10.92
C TYR A 206 7.02 6.16 -9.66
N ARG A 207 7.46 7.37 -9.26
CA ARG A 207 8.14 7.59 -7.99
C ARG A 207 7.21 8.33 -7.02
N PRO A 208 6.54 7.60 -6.10
CA PRO A 208 5.55 8.21 -5.22
C PRO A 208 6.21 9.16 -4.21
N VAL A 209 5.44 10.16 -3.76
CA VAL A 209 5.88 11.14 -2.77
C VAL A 209 4.83 11.37 -1.68
N TYR A 210 5.28 11.70 -0.47
CA TYR A 210 4.44 12.24 0.59
C TYR A 210 4.51 13.75 0.62
N TRP A 211 3.37 14.36 0.94
CA TRP A 211 3.29 15.75 1.33
C TRP A 211 2.42 15.91 2.58
N ASN A 212 2.92 16.67 3.55
CA ASN A 212 2.23 16.94 4.79
C ASN A 212 1.67 18.36 4.80
N TYR A 213 0.43 18.50 5.26
CA TYR A 213 -0.22 19.79 5.41
C TYR A 213 -0.76 19.98 6.81
N THR A 214 -0.46 21.15 7.35
CA THR A 214 -0.98 21.62 8.63
C THR A 214 -1.94 22.76 8.33
N LEU A 215 -3.15 22.66 8.90
CA LEU A 215 -4.13 23.74 8.80
C LEU A 215 -3.55 25.03 9.41
N PRO A 216 -3.82 26.20 8.81
CA PRO A 216 -3.35 27.48 9.33
C PRO A 216 -4.06 27.83 10.65
N ALA A 217 -3.49 28.77 11.42
CA ALA A 217 -3.99 29.13 12.75
C ALA A 217 -5.43 29.67 12.78
N ASN A 218 -5.91 30.25 11.67
CA ASN A 218 -7.27 30.76 11.49
C ASN A 218 -8.28 29.67 11.08
N PHE A 219 -8.00 28.39 11.32
CA PHE A 219 -8.85 27.26 10.93
C PHE A 219 -10.32 27.36 11.40
N ASP A 220 -10.61 28.14 12.45
CA ASP A 220 -11.98 28.29 12.95
C ASP A 220 -12.92 28.95 11.92
N LEU A 221 -12.37 29.73 10.97
CA LEU A 221 -13.10 30.43 9.91
C LEU A 221 -13.15 29.65 8.58
N ILE A 222 -12.36 28.59 8.46
CA ILE A 222 -12.24 27.83 7.21
C ILE A 222 -13.45 26.91 7.03
N LYS A 223 -14.12 27.04 5.89
CA LYS A 223 -15.20 26.17 5.44
C LYS A 223 -14.67 24.90 4.79
N SER A 224 -13.74 25.05 3.85
CA SER A 224 -13.14 23.93 3.12
C SER A 224 -11.75 24.26 2.61
N VAL A 225 -10.98 23.22 2.36
CA VAL A 225 -9.66 23.27 1.73
C VAL A 225 -9.70 22.38 0.50
N ASP A 226 -9.54 22.97 -0.68
CA ASP A 226 -9.39 22.24 -1.95
C ASP A 226 -7.89 22.11 -2.27
N ILE A 227 -7.46 20.94 -2.70
CA ILE A 227 -6.07 20.63 -3.02
C ILE A 227 -6.03 19.94 -4.38
N ASP A 228 -5.18 20.45 -5.27
CA ASP A 228 -4.90 19.86 -6.57
C ASP A 228 -3.45 20.09 -6.99
N ILE A 229 -2.98 19.33 -7.99
CA ILE A 229 -1.64 19.46 -8.54
C ILE A 229 -1.73 20.07 -9.94
N THR A 230 -0.89 21.07 -10.18
CA THR A 230 -0.77 21.80 -11.44
C THR A 230 0.66 21.67 -12.00
N GLY A 231 0.84 21.97 -13.29
CA GLY A 231 2.15 21.89 -13.96
C GLY A 231 2.45 20.54 -14.64
N LEU A 232 1.62 19.52 -14.41
CA LEU A 232 1.65 18.26 -15.13
C LEU A 232 0.57 18.23 -16.22
N THR A 233 0.86 17.58 -17.35
CA THR A 233 -0.10 17.35 -18.44
C THR A 233 -0.97 16.14 -18.14
N GLY A 234 -2.29 16.23 -18.39
CA GLY A 234 -3.25 15.13 -18.15
C GLY A 234 -4.43 15.59 -17.30
N THR A 235 -5.34 14.66 -16.96
CA THR A 235 -6.47 14.94 -16.07
C THR A 235 -5.95 15.17 -14.65
N ALA A 236 -6.39 16.28 -14.04
CA ALA A 236 -6.07 16.61 -12.65
C ALA A 236 -7.17 16.13 -11.71
N GLU A 237 -6.78 15.38 -10.68
CA GLU A 237 -7.67 15.11 -9.54
C GLU A 237 -7.81 16.33 -8.64
N LYS A 238 -8.88 16.39 -7.85
CA LYS A 238 -9.04 17.41 -6.82
C LYS A 238 -9.53 16.78 -5.53
N LEU A 239 -8.79 17.03 -4.47
CA LEU A 239 -9.12 16.60 -3.12
C LEU A 239 -9.76 17.76 -2.35
N THR A 240 -10.91 17.52 -1.71
CA THR A 240 -11.66 18.54 -0.99
C THR A 240 -11.87 18.10 0.46
N TYR A 241 -11.32 18.87 1.39
CA TYR A 241 -11.56 18.72 2.82
C TYR A 241 -12.62 19.72 3.29
N ARG A 242 -13.70 19.23 3.90
CA ARG A 242 -14.72 20.07 4.54
C ARG A 242 -14.50 20.09 6.04
N LEU A 243 -14.31 21.27 6.61
CA LEU A 243 -13.98 21.39 8.03
C LEU A 243 -15.19 21.10 8.91
N ILE A 244 -14.98 20.32 9.97
CA ILE A 244 -15.95 20.13 11.04
C ILE A 244 -15.65 21.16 12.14
N HIS A 245 -16.60 22.06 12.40
CA HIS A 245 -16.45 23.10 13.43
C HIS A 245 -16.76 22.60 14.85
N HIS A 246 -17.51 21.50 14.96
CA HIS A 246 -17.79 20.85 16.24
C HIS A 246 -16.49 20.35 16.87
N ARG A 247 -16.26 20.68 18.15
CA ARG A 247 -15.10 20.22 18.91
C ARG A 247 -15.44 18.89 19.58
N PRO A 248 -14.88 17.75 19.12
CA PRO A 248 -15.16 16.48 19.76
C PRO A 248 -14.54 16.46 21.16
N LYS A 249 -15.23 15.83 22.12
CA LYS A 249 -14.75 15.69 23.51
C LYS A 249 -13.44 14.88 23.57
N TYR A 250 -13.32 13.88 22.72
CA TYR A 250 -12.14 13.04 22.58
C TYR A 250 -11.63 13.16 21.14
N PHE A 251 -10.31 13.21 20.96
CA PHE A 251 -9.71 13.23 19.64
C PHE A 251 -8.42 12.44 19.64
N SER A 252 -8.33 11.49 18.72
CA SER A 252 -7.10 10.83 18.32
C SER A 252 -7.12 10.65 16.81
N GLN A 253 -5.97 10.37 16.21
CA GLN A 253 -5.87 10.14 14.79
C GLN A 253 -5.09 8.85 14.58
N ILE A 254 -5.56 8.04 13.63
CA ILE A 254 -4.80 6.90 13.13
C ILE A 254 -4.45 7.11 11.67
N TYR A 255 -3.36 6.49 11.25
CA TYR A 255 -3.01 6.30 9.85
C TYR A 255 -3.06 4.81 9.53
N TYR A 256 -3.51 4.46 8.33
CA TYR A 256 -3.49 3.08 7.86
C TYR A 256 -3.03 2.96 6.41
N GLY A 257 -2.29 1.89 6.10
CA GLY A 257 -1.95 1.53 4.73
C GLY A 257 -3.17 1.04 3.97
N ASN A 258 -3.47 1.64 2.82
CA ASN A 258 -4.67 1.39 2.03
C ASN A 258 -4.41 0.48 0.81
N SER A 259 -5.46 0.18 0.05
CA SER A 259 -5.36 -0.69 -1.12
C SER A 259 -4.62 -0.11 -2.31
N LEU A 260 -4.50 1.21 -2.39
CA LEU A 260 -3.72 1.90 -3.42
C LEU A 260 -2.25 2.04 -3.02
N GLY A 261 -1.82 1.41 -1.92
CA GLY A 261 -0.45 1.47 -1.46
C GLY A 261 -0.05 2.79 -0.78
N GLY A 262 -0.99 3.72 -0.60
CA GLY A 262 -0.80 4.94 0.17
C GLY A 262 -1.17 4.78 1.65
N PHE A 263 -1.04 5.86 2.40
CA PHE A 263 -1.57 5.97 3.75
C PHE A 263 -2.77 6.91 3.80
N ASP A 264 -3.86 6.43 4.40
CA ASP A 264 -5.03 7.24 4.74
C ASP A 264 -5.02 7.60 6.21
N SER A 265 -5.58 8.76 6.55
CA SER A 265 -5.85 9.15 7.94
C SER A 265 -7.30 8.88 8.32
N LEU A 266 -7.54 8.62 9.60
CA LEU A 266 -8.88 8.55 10.18
C LEU A 266 -8.91 9.23 11.55
N PRO A 267 -9.80 10.22 11.76
CA PRO A 267 -10.05 10.77 13.08
C PRO A 267 -10.88 9.80 13.93
N LEU A 268 -10.44 9.60 15.17
CA LEU A 268 -11.18 8.90 16.21
C LEU A 268 -11.75 9.94 17.18
N THR A 269 -13.07 10.08 17.17
CA THR A 269 -13.77 11.09 17.99
C THR A 269 -14.62 10.51 19.11
N GLY A 270 -14.73 9.18 19.19
CA GLY A 270 -15.35 8.49 20.30
C GLY A 270 -14.40 8.32 21.50
N VAL A 271 -14.93 7.81 22.60
CA VAL A 271 -14.13 7.55 23.82
C VAL A 271 -13.17 6.40 23.53
N MET A 272 -11.87 6.66 23.61
CA MET A 272 -10.85 5.62 23.71
C MET A 272 -10.88 5.07 25.13
N ALA A 273 -11.20 3.78 25.27
CA ALA A 273 -11.21 3.10 26.57
C ALA A 273 -10.09 2.06 26.58
N LEU A 274 -9.21 2.15 27.58
CA LEU A 274 -8.26 1.08 27.87
C LEU A 274 -9.05 -0.09 28.45
N SER A 275 -8.84 -1.26 27.87
CA SER A 275 -9.41 -2.53 28.30
C SER A 275 -8.25 -3.46 28.61
N ASN A 276 -7.97 -3.69 29.88
CA ASN A 276 -6.96 -4.66 30.28
C ASN A 276 -7.61 -6.04 30.30
N GLN A 277 -7.71 -6.65 29.13
CA GLN A 277 -8.02 -8.07 29.02
C GLN A 277 -6.71 -8.83 28.81
N PRO A 278 -6.24 -9.59 29.82
CA PRO A 278 -5.06 -10.42 29.64
C PRO A 278 -5.37 -11.51 28.61
N THR A 279 -4.96 -11.29 27.36
CA THR A 279 -5.04 -12.27 26.29
C THR A 279 -3.68 -12.96 26.15
N GLY A 280 -3.62 -14.26 26.43
CA GLY A 280 -2.40 -15.05 26.26
C GLY A 280 -2.26 -15.50 24.80
N GLU A 281 -1.20 -15.08 24.13
CA GLU A 281 -0.84 -15.64 22.82
C GLU A 281 0.14 -16.81 22.99
N VAL A 282 -0.21 -17.97 22.42
CA VAL A 282 0.67 -19.13 22.36
C VAL A 282 1.57 -18.97 21.15
N PHE A 283 2.88 -18.94 21.38
CA PHE A 283 3.88 -19.03 20.31
C PHE A 283 4.68 -20.31 20.49
N GLU A 284 4.78 -21.11 19.44
CA GLU A 284 5.74 -22.20 19.38
C GLU A 284 7.09 -21.62 18.95
N THR A 285 8.09 -21.72 19.83
CA THR A 285 9.48 -21.36 19.49
C THR A 285 10.26 -22.65 19.30
N ALA A 286 11.06 -22.73 18.23
CA ALA A 286 12.08 -23.77 18.14
C ALA A 286 13.13 -23.48 19.22
N VAL A 287 13.42 -24.47 20.05
CA VAL A 287 14.46 -24.36 21.09
C VAL A 287 15.79 -24.03 20.39
N VAL A 288 16.52 -23.05 20.92
CA VAL A 288 17.89 -22.72 20.49
C VAL A 288 18.74 -23.99 20.55
N PRO A 289 19.61 -24.28 19.56
CA PRO A 289 20.36 -25.52 19.55
C PRO A 289 21.43 -25.48 20.64
N ASP A 290 21.19 -26.18 21.75
CA ASP A 290 22.19 -26.83 22.60
C ASP A 290 21.52 -27.51 23.80
N HIS A 291 20.67 -28.53 23.57
CA HIS A 291 20.29 -29.45 24.63
C HIS A 291 20.24 -30.91 24.13
N ASP A 292 20.71 -31.78 25.02
CA ASP A 292 21.03 -33.20 24.86
C ASP A 292 19.88 -34.02 24.24
N GLY A 293 20.20 -34.93 23.33
CA GLY A 293 19.25 -35.67 22.48
C GLY A 293 18.34 -36.67 23.22
N GLN A 294 18.31 -36.64 24.54
CA GLN A 294 17.45 -37.46 25.41
C GLN A 294 16.35 -36.67 26.12
N GLU A 295 16.35 -35.34 26.03
CA GLU A 295 15.27 -34.50 26.53
C GLU A 295 14.24 -34.29 25.41
N GLY A 296 13.08 -34.93 25.52
CA GLY A 296 11.98 -34.74 24.58
C GLY A 296 11.61 -33.27 24.41
N THR A 297 10.93 -32.94 23.30
CA THR A 297 10.58 -31.56 22.91
C THR A 297 9.82 -30.84 24.03
N TYR A 298 10.50 -30.00 24.81
CA TYR A 298 9.83 -29.13 25.78
C TYR A 298 9.15 -27.99 25.04
N ARG A 299 7.82 -27.98 25.02
CA ARG A 299 7.04 -26.80 24.64
C ARG A 299 7.18 -25.77 25.74
N THR A 300 8.01 -24.74 25.57
CA THR A 300 8.05 -23.60 26.47
C THR A 300 6.84 -22.70 26.24
N PHE A 301 5.94 -22.65 27.22
CA PHE A 301 4.74 -21.81 27.21
C PHE A 301 5.09 -20.39 27.70
N ASN A 302 5.13 -19.42 26.80
CA ASN A 302 5.21 -18.01 27.18
C ASN A 302 3.82 -17.37 27.09
N GLN A 303 3.17 -17.12 28.22
CA GLN A 303 1.99 -16.26 28.29
C GLN A 303 2.43 -14.81 28.41
N LYS A 304 2.01 -13.95 27.48
CA LYS A 304 2.16 -12.50 27.59
C LYS A 304 0.78 -11.87 27.74
N SER A 305 0.62 -10.97 28.69
CA SER A 305 -0.56 -10.10 28.80
C SER A 305 -0.32 -8.83 28.00
N HIS A 306 -1.31 -8.40 27.22
CA HIS A 306 -1.26 -7.14 26.49
C HIS A 306 -2.44 -6.25 26.91
N ASP A 307 -2.19 -4.95 27.06
CA ASP A 307 -3.27 -3.97 27.23
C ASP A 307 -3.96 -3.77 25.86
N SER A 308 -5.28 -3.91 25.81
CA SER A 308 -6.08 -3.60 24.63
C SER A 308 -6.80 -2.27 24.80
N MET A 309 -7.28 -1.71 23.69
CA MET A 309 -8.02 -0.46 23.65
C MET A 309 -9.14 -0.54 22.64
N ILE A 310 -10.22 0.18 22.93
CA ILE A 310 -11.36 0.30 22.03
C ILE A 310 -11.25 1.63 21.27
N LEU A 311 -11.11 1.55 19.96
CA LEU A 311 -11.06 2.67 19.04
C LEU A 311 -12.47 2.95 18.49
N ARG A 312 -12.91 4.20 18.59
CA ARG A 312 -14.25 4.62 18.12
C ARG A 312 -14.14 5.81 17.18
N THR A 313 -14.69 5.65 15.98
CA THR A 313 -14.55 6.66 14.92
C THR A 313 -15.49 7.86 15.09
N GLY A 314 -16.60 7.70 15.82
CA GLY A 314 -17.69 8.68 15.82
C GLY A 314 -18.51 8.62 14.53
N TYR A 315 -19.44 9.55 14.35
CA TYR A 315 -20.38 9.52 13.23
C TYR A 315 -19.73 9.96 11.90
N MET A 316 -19.79 9.09 10.88
CA MET A 316 -19.24 9.32 9.55
C MET A 316 -20.21 8.92 8.42
N PRO A 317 -20.01 9.46 7.19
CA PRO A 317 -20.75 9.04 5.99
C PRO A 317 -20.54 7.56 5.64
N LEU A 318 -21.48 6.98 4.87
CA LEU A 318 -21.41 5.58 4.42
C LEU A 318 -20.15 5.28 3.60
N GLU A 319 -19.77 6.16 2.68
CA GLU A 319 -18.58 5.97 1.83
C GLU A 319 -17.29 5.91 2.67
N GLU A 320 -17.15 6.80 3.66
CA GLU A 320 -16.00 6.77 4.58
C GLU A 320 -15.99 5.48 5.41
N LYS A 321 -17.17 4.99 5.83
CA LYS A 321 -17.30 3.71 6.52
C LYS A 321 -16.87 2.53 5.65
N LEU A 322 -17.25 2.52 4.37
CA LEU A 322 -16.88 1.44 3.45
C LEU A 322 -15.36 1.39 3.25
N ALA A 323 -14.71 2.55 3.17
CA ALA A 323 -13.25 2.65 3.09
C ALA A 323 -12.52 2.08 4.33
N LEU A 324 -13.18 1.98 5.49
CA LEU A 324 -12.56 1.38 6.69
C LEU A 324 -12.33 -0.12 6.58
N LYS A 325 -12.96 -0.80 5.62
CA LYS A 325 -12.69 -2.22 5.37
C LYS A 325 -11.25 -2.46 4.89
N ASP A 326 -10.65 -1.50 4.19
CA ASP A 326 -9.23 -1.58 3.80
C ASP A 326 -8.32 -1.64 5.03
N MET A 327 -8.64 -0.84 6.05
CA MET A 327 -7.87 -0.77 7.28
C MET A 327 -7.85 -2.11 8.01
N THR A 328 -9.00 -2.79 8.11
CA THR A 328 -9.11 -4.06 8.84
C THR A 328 -8.49 -5.24 8.08
N LEU A 329 -8.51 -5.20 6.75
CA LEU A 329 -7.95 -6.26 5.91
C LEU A 329 -6.42 -6.23 5.82
N ARG A 330 -5.80 -5.05 5.94
CA ARG A 330 -4.36 -4.87 5.63
C ARG A 330 -3.46 -4.76 6.86
N ASN A 331 -4.03 -4.53 8.04
CA ASN A 331 -3.32 -4.50 9.34
C ASN A 331 -2.03 -3.65 9.38
N HIS A 332 -2.01 -2.54 8.63
CA HIS A 332 -0.96 -1.53 8.65
C HIS A 332 -1.46 -0.27 9.36
N THR A 333 -1.94 -0.39 10.60
CA THR A 333 -2.55 0.71 11.34
C THR A 333 -1.60 1.31 12.37
N TYR A 334 -1.60 2.63 12.52
CA TYR A 334 -0.72 3.37 13.42
C TYR A 334 -1.47 4.49 14.15
N LEU A 335 -1.32 4.56 15.46
CA LEU A 335 -1.80 5.67 16.27
C LEU A 335 -0.81 6.84 16.22
N VAL A 336 -1.34 8.06 16.06
CA VAL A 336 -0.55 9.29 16.14
C VAL A 336 -0.36 9.67 17.61
N GLU A 337 0.89 9.62 18.08
CA GLU A 337 1.30 10.10 19.41
C GLU A 337 2.29 11.26 19.22
N GLY A 338 1.77 12.49 19.24
CA GLY A 338 2.54 13.70 18.92
C GLY A 338 2.99 13.73 17.45
N ASN A 339 4.30 13.53 17.23
CA ASN A 339 4.88 13.42 15.89
C ASN A 339 5.34 11.99 15.55
N LYS A 340 5.00 11.00 16.38
CA LYS A 340 5.38 9.60 16.17
C LYS A 340 4.16 8.77 15.75
N LEU A 341 4.43 7.73 14.97
CA LEU A 341 3.46 6.72 14.57
C LEU A 341 3.74 5.43 15.35
N ARG A 342 2.78 5.03 16.19
CA ARG A 342 2.88 3.80 17.00
C ARG A 342 1.98 2.72 16.41
N LYS A 343 2.57 1.57 16.05
CA LYS A 343 1.84 0.49 15.37
C LYS A 343 0.78 -0.13 16.27
N LEU A 344 -0.41 -0.30 15.71
CA LEU A 344 -1.55 -0.99 16.29
C LEU A 344 -1.79 -2.29 15.55
N LEU A 345 -2.22 -3.32 16.28
CA LEU A 345 -2.80 -4.54 15.75
C LEU A 345 -4.31 -4.46 16.00
N LEU A 346 -5.09 -4.51 14.93
CA LEU A 346 -6.56 -4.52 15.04
C LEU A 346 -7.04 -5.95 15.25
N GLU A 347 -7.88 -6.16 16.24
CA GLU A 347 -8.58 -7.42 16.46
C GLU A 347 -9.87 -7.41 15.64
N ASN A 348 -10.05 -8.43 14.80
CA ASN A 348 -11.23 -8.59 13.93
C ASN A 348 -12.45 -9.09 14.71
N THR A 349 -12.76 -8.48 15.86
CA THR A 349 -13.94 -8.80 16.67
C THR A 349 -15.02 -7.74 16.47
N ASP A 350 -16.18 -8.22 16.01
CA ASP A 350 -17.50 -7.57 15.90
C ASP A 350 -17.50 -6.03 15.79
N HIS A 351 -17.57 -5.55 14.55
CA HIS A 351 -17.92 -4.17 14.24
C HIS A 351 -19.33 -3.86 14.73
N LEU A 352 -19.43 -3.25 15.91
CA LEU A 352 -20.70 -2.69 16.41
C LEU A 352 -21.08 -1.47 15.57
N MET A 353 -21.92 -1.70 14.56
CA MET A 353 -22.49 -0.66 13.72
C MET A 353 -23.68 -0.03 14.42
N ARG A 354 -23.53 1.22 14.89
CA ARG A 354 -24.68 2.04 15.30
C ARG A 354 -24.98 3.09 14.24
N THR A 355 -26.24 3.17 13.83
CA THR A 355 -26.79 4.21 12.95
C THR A 355 -27.60 5.19 13.80
N ASP A 356 -27.40 6.49 13.58
CA ASP A 356 -28.33 7.52 14.02
C ASP A 356 -28.90 8.20 12.77
N GLY A 357 -30.18 7.94 12.49
CA GLY A 357 -30.79 8.28 11.21
C GLY A 357 -30.25 7.46 10.02
N VAL A 358 -30.37 8.01 8.81
CA VAL A 358 -30.14 7.29 7.54
C VAL A 358 -28.68 7.36 7.06
N TYR A 359 -27.91 8.38 7.46
CA TYR A 359 -26.64 8.73 6.77
C TYR A 359 -25.39 8.72 7.66
N GLN A 360 -25.52 8.50 8.97
CA GLN A 360 -24.40 8.56 9.90
C GLN A 360 -24.15 7.19 10.54
N HIS A 361 -22.90 6.75 10.49
CA HIS A 361 -22.46 5.47 11.02
C HIS A 361 -21.32 5.63 12.00
N THR A 362 -21.22 4.70 12.94
CA THR A 362 -20.06 4.57 13.84
C THR A 362 -19.41 3.21 13.65
N ALA A 363 -18.10 3.15 13.86
CA ALA A 363 -17.35 1.91 13.90
C ALA A 363 -16.56 1.83 15.21
N GLU A 364 -16.55 0.64 15.79
CA GLU A 364 -15.79 0.27 16.98
C GLU A 364 -14.81 -0.84 16.58
N PHE A 365 -13.55 -0.69 17.00
CA PHE A 365 -12.48 -1.66 16.78
C PHE A 365 -11.75 -1.91 18.08
N THR A 366 -11.51 -3.18 18.40
CA THR A 366 -10.55 -3.54 19.45
C THR A 366 -9.16 -3.54 18.86
N ALA A 367 -8.19 -2.94 19.56
CA ALA A 367 -6.82 -2.84 19.10
C ALA A 367 -5.84 -3.02 20.26
N ARG A 368 -4.61 -3.40 19.95
CA ARG A 368 -3.49 -3.41 20.91
C ARG A 368 -2.23 -2.85 20.27
N PHE A 369 -1.28 -2.40 21.07
CA PHE A 369 0.02 -1.99 20.55
C PHE A 369 0.83 -3.21 20.10
N ALA A 370 1.51 -3.11 18.95
CA ALA A 370 2.49 -4.11 18.55
C ALA A 370 3.68 -4.10 19.53
N PHE A 371 4.10 -5.28 20.00
CA PHE A 371 5.11 -5.42 21.07
C PHE A 371 6.54 -5.13 20.58
N ASP A 372 6.77 -5.19 19.28
CA ASP A 372 7.94 -4.66 18.57
C ASP A 372 7.44 -4.13 17.22
N ASN A 373 8.15 -3.21 16.56
CA ASN A 373 7.76 -2.75 15.21
C ASN A 373 7.67 -3.89 14.17
N LEU A 374 8.13 -5.10 14.53
CA LEU A 374 7.93 -6.36 13.83
C LEU A 374 6.56 -6.94 14.22
N ALA A 375 5.59 -6.83 13.33
CA ALA A 375 4.40 -7.66 13.45
C ALA A 375 4.79 -9.06 12.96
N TYR A 376 4.71 -10.06 13.84
CA TYR A 376 4.55 -11.43 13.40
C TYR A 376 3.12 -11.54 12.85
N SER A 377 2.96 -11.45 11.54
CA SER A 377 1.72 -11.92 10.90
C SER A 377 1.67 -13.44 11.05
N ARG A 378 0.50 -13.98 11.37
CA ARG A 378 0.24 -15.42 11.31
C ARG A 378 0.35 -15.95 9.90
#